data_AF-A0A0B7NVH2-F1
#
_entry.id   AF-A0A0B7NVH2-F1
#
_cell.length_a   1.000
_cell.length_b   1.000
_cell.length_c   1.000
_cell.angle_alpha   90.00
_cell.angle_beta   90.00
_cell.angle_gamma   90.00
#
_symmetry.space_group_name_H-M   'P 1'
#
loop_
_entity.id
_entity.type
_entity.pdbx_description
1 polymer ?
#
loop_
_entity_poly.entity_id
_entity_poly.type
_entity_poly.pdbx_seq_one_letter_code
_entity_poly.pdbx_strand_id
1 'polypeptide(L)'
;MYNKNIFPNFSVVFTLTHLADTLETISKLGADEFYEGDIAKQLVNTIQSAGGIVTLDDFKAYRPVIRRTISTWYNGRKITTCSEPTSGPVILSVLNLIERFQFKVQGLTGLNLHRFVEALKFGYAFRTELQLLFWHEV
;
A
#
# COMPACT_ATOMS: atom_id res chain seq x y z
N MET A 1 18.53 14.11 -25.70
CA MET A 1 17.97 15.48 -25.69
C MET A 1 17.01 15.59 -24.51
N TYR A 2 17.48 16.13 -23.38
CA TYR A 2 16.68 16.32 -22.17
C TYR A 2 16.01 17.70 -22.24
N ASN A 3 14.68 17.75 -22.34
CA ASN A 3 13.94 19.00 -22.48
C ASN A 3 13.80 19.69 -21.10
N LYS A 4 14.35 20.90 -20.96
CA LYS A 4 14.34 21.71 -19.73
C LYS A 4 13.00 22.42 -19.44
N ASN A 5 11.94 22.16 -20.20
CA ASN A 5 10.62 22.79 -20.01
C ASN A 5 9.68 22.05 -19.01
N ILE A 6 10.17 21.10 -18.22
CA ILE A 6 9.32 20.21 -17.38
C ILE A 6 8.76 20.91 -16.13
N PHE A 7 9.31 22.06 -15.72
CA PHE A 7 8.79 22.83 -14.58
C PHE A 7 8.61 24.29 -14.98
N PRO A 8 7.42 24.71 -15.39
CA PRO A 8 7.17 26.14 -15.62
C PRO A 8 7.22 26.85 -14.26
N ASN A 9 7.81 28.05 -14.29
CA ASN A 9 7.94 28.95 -13.14
C ASN A 9 6.59 29.14 -12.43
N PHE A 10 6.65 29.18 -11.09
CA PHE A 10 5.56 29.41 -10.12
C PHE A 10 4.17 29.77 -10.70
N SER A 11 3.21 28.86 -10.44
CA SER A 11 1.76 28.89 -10.77
C SER A 11 1.36 28.20 -12.08
N VAL A 12 1.57 26.89 -12.15
CA VAL A 12 1.03 26.04 -13.23
C VAL A 12 -0.17 25.27 -12.72
N VAL A 13 -1.33 25.48 -13.33
CA VAL A 13 -2.50 24.64 -13.11
C VAL A 13 -2.39 23.43 -14.03
N PHE A 14 -2.35 22.24 -13.43
CA PHE A 14 -2.33 20.98 -14.17
C PHE A 14 -3.75 20.42 -14.25
N THR A 15 -4.32 20.40 -15.45
CA THR A 15 -5.69 19.92 -15.70
C THR A 15 -5.66 18.55 -16.36
N LEU A 16 -6.25 17.55 -15.71
CA LEU A 16 -6.34 16.17 -16.20
C LEU A 16 -7.76 15.88 -16.73
N THR A 17 -8.08 16.38 -17.92
CA THR A 17 -9.44 16.27 -18.50
C THR A 17 -9.93 14.83 -18.62
N HIS A 18 -9.10 13.92 -19.15
CA HIS A 18 -9.49 12.50 -19.28
C HIS A 18 -9.72 11.79 -17.93
N LEU A 19 -8.97 12.18 -16.89
CA LEU A 19 -9.22 11.66 -15.55
C LEU A 19 -10.53 12.23 -14.99
N ALA A 20 -10.83 13.50 -15.25
CA ALA A 20 -12.10 14.11 -14.86
C ALA A 20 -13.28 13.38 -15.53
N ASP A 21 -13.20 13.11 -16.83
CA ASP A 21 -14.24 12.36 -17.56
C ASP A 21 -14.43 10.94 -16.98
N THR A 22 -13.33 10.27 -16.64
CA THR A 22 -13.34 8.95 -15.99
C THR A 22 -14.06 9.01 -14.63
N LEU A 23 -13.72 9.98 -13.79
CA LEU A 23 -14.33 10.16 -12.47
C LEU A 23 -15.80 10.57 -12.58
N GLU A 24 -16.16 11.41 -13.55
CA GLU A 24 -17.55 11.79 -13.83
C GLU A 24 -18.37 10.57 -14.26
N THR A 25 -17.81 9.72 -15.11
CA THR A 25 -18.46 8.48 -15.56
C THR A 25 -18.68 7.53 -14.39
N ILE A 26 -17.66 7.30 -13.55
CA ILE A 26 -17.79 6.46 -12.32
C ILE A 26 -18.83 7.04 -11.36
N SER A 27 -18.89 8.37 -11.22
CA SER A 27 -19.88 9.04 -10.38
C SER A 27 -21.32 8.80 -10.86
N LYS A 28 -21.54 8.80 -12.18
CA LYS A 28 -22.86 8.60 -12.79
C LYS A 28 -23.28 7.13 -12.86
N LEU A 29 -22.35 6.23 -13.15
CA LEU A 29 -22.64 4.82 -13.47
C LEU A 29 -22.25 3.84 -12.35
N GLY A 30 -21.51 4.31 -11.33
CA GLY A 30 -21.01 3.47 -10.24
C GLY A 30 -19.64 2.85 -10.52
N ALA A 31 -19.11 2.16 -9.50
CA ALA A 31 -17.78 1.55 -9.57
C ALA A 31 -17.70 0.38 -10.56
N ASP A 32 -18.82 -0.29 -10.86
CA ASP A 32 -18.86 -1.42 -11.80
C ASP A 32 -18.42 -1.01 -13.21
N GLU A 33 -18.58 0.26 -13.59
CA GLU A 33 -18.08 0.79 -14.87
C GLU A 33 -16.55 0.63 -15.00
N PHE A 34 -15.82 0.75 -13.88
CA PHE A 34 -14.37 0.57 -13.84
C PHE A 34 -13.94 -0.90 -13.99
N TYR A 35 -14.78 -1.85 -13.57
CA TYR A 35 -14.46 -3.29 -13.54
C TYR A 35 -15.09 -4.09 -14.68
N GLU A 36 -16.23 -3.67 -15.21
CA GLU A 36 -16.98 -4.40 -16.25
C GLU A 36 -17.35 -3.53 -17.45
N GLY A 37 -17.32 -2.20 -17.29
CA GLY A 37 -17.78 -1.24 -18.29
C GLY A 37 -16.77 -0.88 -19.38
N ASP A 38 -17.01 0.25 -20.04
CA ASP A 38 -16.17 0.75 -21.12
C ASP A 38 -14.82 1.26 -20.61
N ILE A 39 -14.76 1.78 -19.38
CA ILE A 39 -13.49 2.10 -18.72
C ILE A 39 -12.63 0.83 -18.58
N ALA A 40 -13.21 -0.29 -18.14
CA ALA A 40 -12.50 -1.56 -18.01
C ALA A 40 -11.93 -2.04 -19.35
N LYS A 41 -12.74 -2.00 -20.42
CA LYS A 41 -12.32 -2.39 -21.78
C LYS A 41 -11.18 -1.52 -22.29
N GLN A 42 -11.26 -0.21 -22.11
CA GLN A 42 -10.20 0.72 -22.52
C GLN A 42 -8.89 0.43 -21.79
N LEU A 43 -8.97 0.14 -20.48
CA LEU A 43 -7.79 -0.15 -19.67
C LEU A 43 -7.15 -1.49 -20.05
N VAL A 44 -7.95 -2.55 -20.24
CA VAL A 44 -7.46 -3.86 -20.71
C VAL A 44 -6.80 -3.75 -22.08
N ASN A 45 -7.44 -3.07 -23.04
CA ASN A 45 -6.86 -2.86 -24.36
C ASN A 45 -5.53 -2.10 -24.30
N THR A 46 -5.45 -1.08 -23.45
CA THR A 46 -4.23 -0.31 -23.23
C THR A 46 -3.13 -1.20 -22.64
N ILE A 47 -3.45 -1.98 -21.60
CA ILE A 47 -2.50 -2.89 -20.95
C ILE A 47 -1.98 -3.95 -21.94
N GLN A 48 -2.88 -4.59 -22.68
CA GLN A 48 -2.53 -5.64 -23.64
C GLN A 48 -1.75 -5.10 -24.84
N SER A 49 -2.08 -3.90 -25.34
CA SER A 49 -1.30 -3.25 -26.41
C SER A 49 0.14 -2.92 -25.97
N ALA A 50 0.37 -2.77 -24.66
CA ALA A 50 1.69 -2.61 -24.06
C ALA A 50 2.38 -3.95 -23.69
N GLY A 51 1.78 -5.10 -24.03
CA GLY A 51 2.31 -6.43 -23.74
C GLY A 51 1.95 -6.99 -22.35
N GLY A 52 1.01 -6.37 -21.65
CA GLY A 52 0.48 -6.88 -20.37
C GLY A 52 -0.51 -8.04 -20.55
N ILE A 53 -0.77 -8.76 -19.46
CA ILE A 53 -1.56 -10.01 -19.47
C ILE A 53 -2.96 -9.88 -18.87
N VAL A 54 -3.31 -8.71 -18.33
CA VAL A 54 -4.59 -8.52 -17.63
C VAL A 54 -5.74 -8.59 -18.62
N THR A 55 -6.80 -9.29 -18.24
CA THR A 55 -8.01 -9.51 -19.03
C THR A 55 -9.22 -8.81 -18.44
N LEU A 56 -10.31 -8.74 -19.20
CA LEU A 56 -11.59 -8.23 -18.69
C LEU A 56 -12.13 -9.14 -17.58
N ASP A 57 -11.88 -10.45 -17.66
CA ASP A 57 -12.29 -11.42 -16.64
C ASP A 57 -11.54 -11.19 -15.32
N ASP A 58 -10.25 -10.80 -15.35
CA ASP A 58 -9.49 -10.43 -14.15
C ASP A 58 -10.11 -9.21 -13.44
N PHE A 59 -10.49 -8.19 -14.21
CA PHE A 59 -11.18 -7.01 -13.69
C PHE A 59 -12.54 -7.37 -13.10
N LYS A 60 -13.33 -8.17 -13.82
CA LYS A 60 -14.65 -8.62 -13.38
C LYS A 60 -14.60 -9.52 -12.15
N ALA A 61 -13.56 -10.34 -12.02
CA ALA A 61 -13.36 -11.22 -10.88
C ALA A 61 -12.86 -10.49 -9.63
N TYR A 62 -12.28 -9.29 -9.78
CA TYR A 62 -11.74 -8.55 -8.65
C TYR A 62 -12.82 -8.18 -7.63
N ARG A 63 -12.56 -8.51 -6.36
CA ARG A 63 -13.40 -8.08 -5.23
C ARG A 63 -12.51 -7.55 -4.11
N PRO A 64 -12.83 -6.40 -3.50
CA PRO A 64 -12.13 -5.95 -2.32
C PRO A 64 -12.44 -6.89 -1.16
N VAL A 65 -11.40 -7.36 -0.46
CA VAL A 65 -11.55 -8.20 0.73
C VAL A 65 -11.47 -7.34 1.98
N ILE A 66 -12.57 -7.26 2.73
CA ILE A 66 -12.62 -6.56 4.01
C ILE A 66 -12.06 -7.51 5.09
N ARG A 67 -10.97 -7.09 5.73
CA ARG A 67 -10.27 -7.88 6.77
C ARG A 67 -10.26 -7.13 8.09
N ARG A 68 -10.19 -7.88 9.20
CA ARG A 68 -10.01 -7.28 10.53
C ARG A 68 -8.62 -6.67 10.63
N THR A 69 -8.53 -5.53 11.30
CA THR A 69 -7.24 -4.95 11.64
C THR A 69 -6.55 -5.75 12.74
N ILE A 70 -5.24 -5.60 12.80
CA ILE A 70 -4.40 -6.11 13.89
C ILE A 70 -3.90 -4.94 14.73
N SER A 71 -3.58 -5.19 15.99
CA SER A 71 -3.14 -4.13 16.89
C SER A 71 -2.16 -4.62 17.94
N THR A 72 -1.32 -3.70 18.42
CA THR A 72 -0.54 -3.89 19.63
C THR A 72 -0.58 -2.63 20.51
N TRP A 73 0.02 -2.70 21.69
CA TRP A 73 0.27 -1.53 22.53
C TRP A 73 1.73 -1.12 22.41
N TYR A 74 2.00 0.18 22.38
CA TYR A 74 3.34 0.74 22.45
C TYR A 74 3.30 2.02 23.27
N ASN A 75 4.06 2.09 24.36
CA ASN A 75 4.11 3.26 25.25
C ASN A 75 2.72 3.71 25.74
N GLY A 76 1.85 2.75 26.08
CA GLY A 76 0.50 3.01 26.58
C GLY A 76 -0.50 3.47 25.51
N ARG A 77 -0.16 3.37 24.22
CA ARG A 77 -1.05 3.70 23.10
C ARG A 77 -1.34 2.47 22.26
N LYS A 78 -2.58 2.31 21.81
CA LYS A 78 -2.96 1.27 20.87
C LYS A 78 -2.52 1.66 19.47
N ILE A 79 -1.70 0.82 18.84
CA ILE A 79 -1.25 0.97 17.46
C ILE A 79 -1.99 -0.07 16.62
N THR A 80 -2.73 0.39 15.61
CA THR A 80 -3.57 -0.45 14.75
C THR A 80 -3.05 -0.39 13.32
N THR A 81 -2.93 -1.55 12.66
CA THR A 81 -2.49 -1.65 11.26
C THR A 81 -3.33 -2.66 10.48
N CYS A 82 -3.20 -2.65 9.15
CA CYS A 82 -3.80 -3.66 8.30
C CYS A 82 -3.18 -5.05 8.56
N SER A 83 -3.98 -6.10 8.41
CA SER A 83 -3.52 -7.48 8.42
C SER A 83 -2.79 -7.84 7.12
N GLU A 84 -2.43 -9.11 6.97
CA GLU A 84 -2.06 -9.74 5.71
C GLU A 84 -3.12 -9.41 4.63
N PRO A 85 -2.72 -9.19 3.36
CA PRO A 85 -1.40 -9.38 2.75
C PRO A 85 -0.41 -8.20 2.94
N THR A 86 -0.77 -7.20 3.76
CA THR A 86 0.11 -6.07 4.01
C THR A 86 1.21 -6.41 5.02
N SER A 87 2.27 -5.60 5.09
CA SER A 87 3.35 -5.78 6.08
C SER A 87 3.06 -5.10 7.44
N GLY A 88 1.78 -4.83 7.76
CA GLY A 88 1.38 -4.31 9.07
C GLY A 88 1.86 -5.14 10.28
N PRO A 89 1.86 -6.48 10.24
CA PRO A 89 2.40 -7.31 11.33
C PRO A 89 3.88 -7.05 11.63
N VAL A 90 4.68 -6.69 10.61
CA VAL A 90 6.12 -6.43 10.75
C VAL A 90 6.39 -5.26 11.68
N ILE A 91 5.67 -4.15 11.49
CA ILE A 91 5.90 -2.97 12.34
C ILE A 91 5.40 -3.24 13.77
N LEU A 92 4.31 -4.00 13.94
CA LEU A 92 3.84 -4.38 15.26
C LEU A 92 4.84 -5.27 16.00
N SER A 93 5.49 -6.22 15.31
CA SER A 93 6.52 -7.07 15.92
C SER A 93 7.76 -6.28 16.33
N VAL A 94 8.19 -5.33 15.50
CA VAL A 94 9.28 -4.39 15.84
C VAL A 94 8.93 -3.56 17.06
N LEU A 95 7.72 -2.98 17.11
CA LEU A 95 7.25 -2.19 18.24
C LEU A 95 7.21 -2.99 19.54
N ASN A 96 6.72 -4.23 19.49
CA ASN A 96 6.69 -5.14 20.64
C ASN A 96 8.09 -5.50 21.15
N LEU A 97 9.06 -5.62 20.24
CA LEU A 97 10.44 -5.91 20.61
C LEU A 97 11.08 -4.69 21.28
N ILE A 98 10.90 -3.49 20.71
CA ILE A 98 11.52 -2.28 21.25
C ILE A 98 10.83 -1.74 22.51
N GLU A 99 9.57 -2.09 22.77
CA GLU A 99 8.86 -1.72 24.00
C GLU A 99 9.55 -2.26 25.26
N ARG A 100 10.36 -3.31 25.12
CA ARG A 100 11.19 -3.85 26.20
C ARG A 100 12.32 -2.91 26.62
N PHE A 101 12.61 -1.87 25.84
CA PHE A 101 13.65 -0.88 26.12
C PHE A 101 13.04 0.48 26.49
N GLN A 102 13.77 1.23 27.32
CA GLN A 102 13.35 2.54 27.82
C GLN A 102 13.61 3.68 26.80
N PHE A 103 13.20 3.50 25.54
CA PHE A 103 13.45 4.46 24.46
C PHE A 103 12.86 5.85 24.77
N LYS A 104 11.69 5.90 25.41
CA LYS A 104 11.03 7.15 25.80
C LYS A 104 11.87 7.96 26.80
N VAL A 105 12.54 7.29 27.73
CA VAL A 105 13.35 7.94 28.77
C VAL A 105 14.75 8.26 28.26
N GLN A 106 15.35 7.34 27.51
CA GLN A 106 16.74 7.44 27.06
C GLN A 106 16.92 8.31 25.81
N GLY A 107 15.87 8.50 25.02
CA GLY A 107 15.93 9.27 23.77
C GLY A 107 16.77 8.59 22.69
N LEU A 108 17.18 9.39 21.69
CA LEU A 108 18.00 8.94 20.57
C LEU A 108 19.47 8.85 21.00
N THR A 109 19.92 7.63 21.29
CA THR A 109 21.32 7.32 21.60
C THR A 109 21.87 6.33 20.57
N GLY A 110 23.20 6.23 20.44
CA GLY A 110 23.82 5.24 19.56
C GLY A 110 23.39 3.80 19.88
N LEU A 111 23.21 3.49 21.17
CA LEU A 111 22.71 2.18 21.62
C LEU A 111 21.25 1.96 21.22
N ASN A 112 20.37 2.95 21.38
CA ASN A 112 18.97 2.82 20.98
C ASN A 112 18.81 2.75 19.47
N LEU A 113 19.65 3.47 18.71
CA LEU A 113 19.72 3.34 17.26
C LEU A 113 20.13 1.91 16.86
N HIS A 114 21.17 1.36 17.48
CA HIS A 114 21.59 -0.01 17.22
C HIS A 114 20.47 -1.02 17.53
N ARG A 115 19.84 -0.91 18.71
CA ARG A 115 18.70 -1.77 19.09
C ARG A 115 17.54 -1.66 18.10
N PHE A 116 17.24 -0.46 17.62
CA PHE A 116 16.18 -0.25 16.63
C PHE A 116 16.53 -0.89 15.29
N VAL A 117 17.79 -0.75 14.83
CA VAL A 117 18.29 -1.43 13.62
C VAL A 117 18.21 -2.94 13.75
N GLU A 118 18.65 -3.52 14.88
CA GLU A 118 18.54 -4.97 15.11
C GLU A 118 17.08 -5.43 15.15
N ALA A 119 16.20 -4.66 15.79
CA ALA A 119 14.76 -4.97 15.81
C ALA A 119 14.16 -4.98 14.39
N LEU A 120 14.54 -4.02 13.55
CA LEU A 120 14.12 -3.98 12.15
C LEU A 120 14.61 -5.22 11.38
N LYS A 121 15.86 -5.68 11.58
CA LYS A 121 16.36 -6.89 10.93
C LYS A 121 15.49 -8.10 11.24
N PHE A 122 15.13 -8.32 12.51
CA PHE A 122 14.23 -9.40 12.89
C PHE A 122 12.82 -9.22 12.31
N GLY A 123 12.28 -8.00 12.32
CA GLY A 123 10.98 -7.72 11.71
C GLY A 123 10.94 -8.02 10.21
N TYR A 124 11.99 -7.64 9.48
CA TYR A 124 12.08 -7.89 8.04
C TYR A 124 12.42 -9.35 7.70
N ALA A 125 13.10 -10.07 8.59
CA ALA A 125 13.20 -11.53 8.49
C ALA A 125 11.82 -12.18 8.64
N PHE A 126 11.03 -11.78 9.65
CA PHE A 126 9.65 -12.24 9.79
C PHE A 126 8.78 -11.90 8.56
N ARG A 127 9.01 -10.75 7.91
CA ARG A 127 8.29 -10.36 6.68
C ARG A 127 8.37 -11.43 5.57
N THR A 128 9.48 -12.16 5.46
CA THR A 128 9.62 -13.19 4.42
C THR A 128 8.71 -14.41 4.67
N GLU A 129 8.24 -14.59 5.90
CA GLU A 129 7.36 -15.70 6.28
C GLU A 129 5.87 -15.34 6.18
N LEU A 130 5.52 -14.05 6.15
CA LEU A 130 4.13 -13.59 6.07
C LEU A 130 3.36 -14.15 4.87
N GLN A 131 4.06 -14.37 3.75
CA GLN A 131 3.43 -14.89 2.54
C GLN A 131 3.12 -16.38 2.65
N LEU A 132 3.89 -17.16 3.42
CA LEU A 132 3.68 -18.61 3.59
C LEU A 132 2.46 -18.92 4.46
N LEU A 133 2.18 -18.09 5.48
CA LEU A 133 1.04 -18.29 6.39
C LEU A 133 -0.30 -18.00 5.71
N PHE A 134 -0.33 -17.11 4.71
CA PHE A 134 -1.56 -16.66 4.07
C PHE A 134 -2.20 -17.70 3.13
N TRP A 135 -1.39 -18.53 2.44
CA TRP A 135 -1.91 -19.50 1.47
C TRP A 135 -2.45 -20.80 2.10
N HIS A 136 -2.35 -20.95 3.43
CA HIS A 136 -2.90 -22.10 4.13
C HIS A 136 -4.34 -21.87 4.65
N GLU A 137 -4.86 -20.64 4.56
CA GLU A 137 -6.19 -20.26 5.06
C GLU A 137 -7.16 -19.76 3.97
N VAL A 138 -6.82 -19.92 2.68
CA VAL A 138 -7.68 -19.63 1.52
C VAL A 138 -7.67 -20.78 0.53
#